data_AF-A0A6P2ELF1-F1
#
_entry.id   AF-A0A6P2ELF1-F1
#
_cell.length_a   1.000
_cell.length_b   1.000
_cell.length_c   1.000
_cell.angle_alpha   90.00
_cell.angle_beta   90.00
_cell.angle_gamma   90.00
#
_symmetry.space_group_name_H-M   'P 1'
#
loop_
_entity.id
_entity.type
_entity.pdbx_description
1 polymer ?
#
loop_
_entity_poly.entity_id
_entity_poly.type
_entity_poly.pdbx_seq_one_letter_code
_entity_poly.pdbx_strand_id
1 'polypeptide(L)'
;MLTLQGIAETLRHRLQLSRMRQETLRAAAGISKQTLTNVLSGKADYRLTTLLAVADKLGLELVLLPKGAAAGVQAEAARPPAVKSRVQAALDQVDSAKRGEGAS
;
A
#
# COMPACT_ATOMS: atom_id res chain seq x y z
N MET A 1 17.75 4.66 4.96
CA MET A 1 18.04 3.34 5.58
C MET A 1 16.74 2.77 6.09
N LEU A 2 16.55 1.44 6.06
CA LEU A 2 15.36 0.80 6.63
C LEU A 2 15.41 0.90 8.17
N THR A 3 14.35 1.41 8.79
CA THR A 3 14.25 1.60 10.25
C THR A 3 12.92 1.08 10.77
N LEU A 4 12.86 0.71 12.05
CA LEU A 4 11.60 0.30 12.70
C LEU A 4 10.53 1.41 12.64
N GLN A 5 10.96 2.66 12.82
CA GLN A 5 10.08 3.83 12.70
C GLN A 5 9.48 3.95 11.29
N GLY A 6 10.30 3.83 10.23
CA GLY A 6 9.82 3.90 8.85
C GLY A 6 8.92 2.73 8.47
N ILE A 7 9.18 1.54 9.01
CA ILE A 7 8.28 0.38 8.87
C ILE A 7 6.94 0.69 9.56
N ALA A 8 6.96 1.17 10.81
CA ALA A 8 5.74 1.50 11.54
C ALA A 8 4.90 2.59 10.85
N GLU A 9 5.53 3.58 10.23
CA GLU A 9 4.86 4.59 9.41
C GLU A 9 4.19 3.97 8.18
N THR A 10 4.90 3.09 7.47
CA THR A 10 4.36 2.36 6.31
C THR A 10 3.14 1.52 6.69
N LEU A 11 3.23 0.77 7.79
CA LEU A 11 2.13 -0.05 8.29
C LEU A 11 0.92 0.79 8.72
N ARG A 12 1.16 1.90 9.45
CA ARG A 12 0.09 2.83 9.89
C ARG A 12 -0.61 3.47 8.68
N HIS A 13 0.16 3.94 7.71
CA HIS A 13 -0.39 4.51 6.48
C HIS A 13 -1.25 3.48 5.73
N ARG A 14 -0.75 2.25 5.57
CA ARG A 14 -1.52 1.20 4.90
C ARG A 14 -2.78 0.81 5.67
N LEU A 15 -2.71 0.75 6.99
CA LEU A 15 -3.87 0.48 7.86
C LEU A 15 -4.95 1.57 7.73
N GLN A 16 -4.56 2.83 7.62
CA GLN A 16 -5.49 3.93 7.37
C GLN A 16 -6.17 3.79 6.01
N LEU A 17 -5.41 3.48 4.95
CA LEU A 17 -5.95 3.28 3.60
C LEU A 17 -6.88 2.06 3.49
N SER A 18 -6.61 0.99 4.24
CA SER A 18 -7.46 -0.21 4.24
C SER A 18 -8.76 -0.05 5.02
N ARG A 19 -8.92 1.04 5.80
CA ARG A 19 -10.04 1.29 6.72
C ARG A 19 -10.25 0.17 7.75
N MET A 20 -9.25 -0.67 7.97
CA MET A 20 -9.30 -1.75 8.96
C MET A 20 -9.03 -1.20 10.36
N ARG A 21 -9.76 -1.70 11.37
CA ARG A 21 -9.48 -1.35 12.78
C ARG A 21 -8.28 -2.16 13.29
N GLN A 22 -7.51 -1.60 14.22
CA GLN A 22 -6.39 -2.32 14.85
C GLN A 22 -6.81 -3.65 15.49
N GLU A 23 -8.01 -3.71 16.08
CA GLU A 23 -8.53 -4.95 16.67
C GLU A 23 -8.75 -6.05 15.62
N THR A 24 -9.27 -5.69 14.45
CA THR A 24 -9.43 -6.63 13.33
C THR A 24 -8.09 -7.09 12.79
N LEU A 25 -7.13 -6.17 12.63
CA LEU A 25 -5.77 -6.50 12.19
C LEU A 25 -5.10 -7.46 13.16
N ARG A 26 -5.19 -7.19 14.46
CA ARG A 26 -4.63 -8.01 15.53
C ARG A 26 -5.19 -9.45 15.47
N ALA A 27 -6.51 -9.57 15.36
CA ALA A 27 -7.18 -10.86 15.28
C ALA A 27 -6.75 -11.63 14.02
N ALA A 28 -6.72 -10.96 12.86
CA ALA A 28 -6.32 -11.56 11.59
C ALA A 28 -4.84 -11.98 11.57
N ALA A 29 -3.96 -11.23 12.23
CA ALA A 29 -2.53 -11.54 12.34
C ALA A 29 -2.21 -12.53 13.46
N GLY A 30 -3.20 -12.92 14.30
CA GLY A 30 -3.01 -13.88 15.39
C GLY A 30 -2.08 -13.39 16.51
N ILE A 31 -2.06 -12.08 16.79
CA ILE A 31 -1.14 -11.48 17.79
C ILE A 31 -1.88 -10.82 18.97
N SER A 32 -1.14 -10.50 20.03
CA SER A 32 -1.69 -9.77 21.18
C SER A 32 -1.83 -8.27 20.88
N LYS A 33 -2.63 -7.56 21.71
CA LYS A 33 -2.80 -6.10 21.58
C LYS A 33 -1.48 -5.39 21.82
N GLN A 34 -0.74 -5.82 22.85
CA GLN A 34 0.57 -5.26 23.18
C GLN A 34 1.56 -5.46 22.03
N THR A 35 1.55 -6.63 21.38
CA THR A 35 2.40 -6.91 20.23
C THR A 35 2.09 -5.96 19.07
N LEU A 36 0.81 -5.75 18.74
CA LEU A 36 0.44 -4.81 17.68
C LEU A 36 0.82 -3.36 18.05
N THR A 37 0.61 -2.94 19.30
CA THR A 37 1.05 -1.62 19.79
C THR A 37 2.55 -1.44 19.62
N ASN A 38 3.36 -2.44 19.99
CA ASN A 38 4.80 -2.41 19.84
C ASN A 38 5.21 -2.25 18.36
N VAL A 39 4.60 -3.03 17.47
CA VAL A 39 4.83 -2.94 16.01
C VAL A 39 4.49 -1.55 15.48
N LEU A 40 3.30 -1.05 15.77
CA LEU A 40 2.84 0.24 15.25
C LEU A 40 3.52 1.45 15.90
N SER A 41 4.18 1.26 17.05
CA SER A 41 4.94 2.32 17.72
C SER A 41 6.27 2.63 17.01
N GLY A 42 6.88 1.65 16.33
CA GLY A 42 8.21 1.77 15.75
C GLY A 42 9.37 1.85 16.76
N LYS A 43 9.08 1.71 18.07
CA LYS A 43 10.06 1.89 19.16
C LYS A 43 10.58 0.60 19.79
N ALA A 44 9.82 -0.48 19.66
CA ALA A 44 10.13 -1.76 20.28
C ALA A 44 10.57 -2.76 19.23
N ASP A 45 11.58 -3.57 19.58
CA ASP A 45 11.93 -4.73 18.78
C ASP A 45 10.80 -5.76 18.79
N TYR A 46 10.59 -6.38 17.64
CA TYR A 46 9.64 -7.46 17.46
C TYR A 46 10.23 -8.49 16.49
N ARG A 47 9.71 -9.72 16.55
CA ARG A 47 10.17 -10.78 15.65
C ARG A 47 9.81 -10.42 14.20
N LEU A 48 10.70 -10.76 13.27
CA LEU A 48 10.42 -10.62 11.84
C LEU A 48 9.13 -11.35 11.44
N THR A 49 8.83 -12.51 12.03
CA THR A 49 7.58 -13.25 11.78
C THR A 49 6.34 -12.44 12.13
N THR A 50 6.39 -11.63 13.20
CA THR A 50 5.32 -10.70 13.56
C THR A 50 5.13 -9.63 12.50
N LEU A 51 6.22 -9.08 11.96
CA LEU A 51 6.17 -8.10 10.88
C LEU A 51 5.50 -8.68 9.64
N LEU A 52 5.94 -9.87 9.22
CA LEU A 52 5.41 -10.56 8.05
C LEU A 52 3.92 -10.85 8.20
N ALA A 53 3.48 -11.32 9.37
CA ALA A 53 2.07 -11.56 9.64
C ALA A 53 1.22 -10.29 9.55
N VAL A 54 1.72 -9.17 10.08
CA VAL A 54 1.00 -7.87 10.00
C VAL A 54 0.99 -7.32 8.58
N ALA A 55 2.11 -7.41 7.86
CA ALA A 55 2.23 -6.94 6.48
C ALA A 55 1.29 -7.69 5.55
N ASP A 56 1.24 -9.03 5.65
CA ASP A 56 0.34 -9.89 4.88
C ASP A 56 -1.13 -9.47 5.03
N LYS A 57 -1.60 -9.24 6.27
CA LYS A 57 -2.98 -8.80 6.52
C LYS A 57 -3.29 -7.38 6.04
N LEU A 58 -2.27 -6.58 5.78
CA LEU A 58 -2.40 -5.26 5.17
C LEU A 58 -2.21 -5.29 3.65
N GLY A 59 -2.00 -6.47 3.06
CA GLY A 59 -1.74 -6.64 1.63
C GLY A 59 -0.40 -6.03 1.21
N LEU A 60 0.62 -6.15 2.07
CA LEU A 60 1.98 -5.71 1.82
C LEU A 60 2.91 -6.91 1.74
N GLU A 61 3.88 -6.83 0.84
CA GLU A 61 4.95 -7.82 0.69
C GLU A 61 6.30 -7.19 1.06
N LEU A 62 7.13 -7.92 1.80
CA LEU A 62 8.49 -7.50 2.13
C LEU A 62 9.48 -8.09 1.12
N VAL A 63 10.13 -7.24 0.34
CA VAL A 63 11.12 -7.67 -0.66
C VAL A 63 12.53 -7.22 -0.24
N LEU A 64 13.48 -8.13 -0.30
CA LEU A 64 14.91 -7.82 -0.18
C LEU A 64 15.51 -7.65 -1.57
N LEU A 65 16.20 -6.54 -1.78
CA LEU A 65 16.76 -6.18 -3.07
C LEU A 65 18.09 -5.44 -2.92
N PRO A 66 19.03 -5.58 -3.87
CA PRO A 66 20.28 -4.85 -3.85
C PRO A 66 20.04 -3.33 -3.82
N LYS A 67 20.85 -2.58 -3.06
CA LYS A 67 20.68 -1.11 -2.92
C LYS A 67 20.63 -0.38 -4.27
N GLY A 68 21.43 -0.82 -5.24
CA GLY A 68 21.45 -0.25 -6.59
C GLY A 68 20.19 -0.53 -7.41
N ALA A 69 19.43 -1.58 -7.09
CA ALA A 69 18.19 -1.94 -7.78
C ALA A 69 16.95 -1.24 -7.19
N ALA A 70 17.04 -0.69 -5.96
CA ALA A 70 15.88 -0.13 -5.25
C ALA A 70 15.25 1.08 -5.96
N ALA A 71 16.05 1.86 -6.69
CA ALA A 71 15.57 3.03 -7.43
C ALA A 71 14.60 2.67 -8.56
N GLY A 72 14.81 1.51 -9.22
CA GLY A 72 13.94 1.05 -10.31
C GLY A 72 12.51 0.74 -9.83
N VAL A 73 12.39 0.09 -8.68
CA VAL A 73 11.08 -0.29 -8.10
C VAL A 73 10.28 0.94 -7.66
N GLN A 74 10.94 1.95 -7.09
CA GLN A 74 10.28 3.20 -6.69
C GLN A 74 9.78 3.99 -7.90
N ALA A 75 10.53 3.96 -9.02
CA ALA A 75 10.16 4.66 -10.24
C ALA A 75 8.96 4.02 -10.96
N GLU A 76 8.80 2.70 -10.91
CA GLU A 76 7.62 2.01 -11.46
C GLU A 76 6.36 2.27 -10.63
N ALA A 77 6.44 2.26 -9.30
CA ALA A 77 5.30 2.52 -8.43
C ALA A 77 4.71 3.94 -8.61
N ALA A 78 5.51 4.91 -9.07
CA ALA A 78 5.11 6.29 -9.30
C ALA A 78 4.62 6.57 -10.73
N ARG A 79 4.75 5.63 -11.68
CA ARG A 79 4.32 5.86 -13.06
C ARG A 79 2.83 5.55 -13.22
N PRO A 80 2.03 6.49 -13.74
CA PRO A 80 0.69 6.15 -14.18
C PRO A 80 0.77 5.10 -15.29
N PRO A 81 -0.23 4.20 -15.40
CA PRO A 81 -0.22 3.15 -16.41
C PRO A 81 -0.08 3.77 -17.80
N ALA A 82 0.95 3.35 -18.54
CA ALA A 82 1.28 3.90 -19.86
C ALA A 82 0.22 3.59 -20.93
N VAL A 83 -0.73 2.70 -20.61
CA VAL A 83 -1.80 2.27 -21.51
C VAL A 83 -3.15 2.57 -20.88
N LYS A 84 -4.02 3.29 -21.61
CA LYS A 84 -5.38 3.61 -21.17
C LYS A 84 -6.15 2.31 -20.92
N SER A 85 -6.82 2.21 -19.77
CA SER A 85 -7.79 1.13 -19.52
C SER A 85 -8.89 1.16 -20.57
N ARG A 86 -9.42 -0.01 -20.94
CA ARG A 86 -10.59 -0.12 -21.84
C ARG A 86 -11.77 0.72 -21.36
N VAL A 87 -11.95 0.83 -20.04
CA VAL A 87 -12.98 1.68 -19.42
C VAL A 87 -12.70 3.16 -19.67
N GLN A 88 -11.44 3.60 -19.53
CA GLN A 88 -11.06 4.99 -19.75
C GLN A 88 -11.17 5.37 -21.23
N ALA A 89 -10.79 4.48 -22.15
CA ALA A 89 -10.94 4.70 -23.58
C ALA A 89 -12.42 4.83 -23.98
N ALA A 90 -13.32 4.05 -23.38
CA ALA A 90 -14.75 4.14 -23.63
C ALA A 90 -15.37 5.43 -23.07
N LEU A 91 -14.97 5.87 -21.87
CA LEU A 91 -15.43 7.13 -21.28
C LEU A 91 -15.00 8.34 -22.13
N ASP A 92 -13.75 8.36 -22.58
CA ASP A 92 -13.23 9.42 -23.45
C ASP A 92 -14.02 9.51 -24.78
N GLN A 93 -14.51 8.39 -25.32
CA GLN A 93 -15.33 8.34 -26.54
C GLN A 93 -16.73 8.92 -26.32
N VAL A 94 -17.34 8.68 -25.15
CA VAL A 94 -18.67 9.24 -24.81
C VAL A 94 -18.58 10.75 -24.58
N ASP A 95 -17.52 11.23 -23.91
CA ASP A 95 -17.29 12.65 -23.66
C ASP A 95 -16.90 13.46 -24.90
N SER A 96 -16.34 12.80 -25.92
CA SER A 96 -16.07 13.41 -27.22
C SER A 96 -17.32 13.45 -28.11
N ALA A 97 -18.17 12.41 -28.06
CA ALA A 97 -19.47 12.40 -28.75
C ALA A 97 -20.41 13.50 -28.23
N LYS A 98 -20.54 13.66 -26.90
CA LYS A 98 -21.40 14.70 -26.30
C LYS A 98 -20.98 16.14 -26.62
N ARG A 99 -19.69 16.39 -26.88
CA ARG A 99 -19.18 17.73 -27.23
C ARG A 99 -19.42 18.11 -28.69
N GLY A 100 -19.68 17.14 -29.57
CA GLY A 100 -20.05 17.38 -30.96
C GLY A 100 -21.52 17.74 -31.16
N GLU A 101 -22.41 17.35 -30.25
CA GLU A 101 -23.86 17.52 -30.38
C GLU A 101 -24.38 18.93 -30.01
N GLY A 102 -23.52 19.83 -29.54
CA GLY A 102 -23.86 21.21 -29.19
C GLY A 102 -23.46 22.28 -30.22
N ALA A 103 -22.93 21.86 -31.37
CA ALA A 103 -22.49 22.75 -32.46
C ALA A 103 -23.21 22.37 -33.77
N SER A 104 -24.51 22.61 -33.83
CA SER A 104 -25.30 22.67 -35.08
C SER A 104 -26.46 23.63 -34.88
#